data_AF-A0A428Q922-F1
#
_entry.id   AF-A0A428Q922-F1
#
_cell.length_a   1.000
_cell.length_b   1.000
_cell.length_c   1.000
_cell.angle_alpha   90.00
_cell.angle_beta   90.00
_cell.angle_gamma   90.00
#
_symmetry.space_group_name_H-M   'P 1'
#
loop_
_entity.id
_entity.type
_entity.pdbx_description
1 polymer ?
#
loop_
_entity_poly.entity_id
_entity_poly.type
_entity_poly.pdbx_seq_one_letter_code
_entity_poly.pdbx_strand_id
1 'polypeptide(L)'
;MLTLRPLPEGDGPKLEPFTHDLLGDDVEFIEILGHNGIHGFTETEESEPERYAWQYRKVPKHKAAEFESHFIPFYQECRVFGRLKEVNREHLAVKAHGYVLLTVNQALEVKMRNALLKLPRESKTPPKTAASLLITSSGVIKGIVKDWVEPARYEYESDIPLHKIDNILCVSHFPRMLEELHEIHRCGIVIRDMSISQYVNGILVDFSMAWTMPHPLGPGGGLEPSWTFQSIAAWDLYCFQTKVIDLWNDYLKHTLDTRNRECQLRAYRHPNQYSLRSQPSRQGPFLPIPNDEDIDLDMIELPR
;
A
#
# COMPACT_ATOMS: atom_id res chain seq x y z
N MET A 1 23.61 -18.30 -15.16
CA MET A 1 22.37 -17.76 -14.54
C MET A 1 22.81 -16.70 -13.54
N LEU A 2 22.32 -15.47 -13.68
CA LEU A 2 22.55 -14.43 -12.66
C LEU A 2 21.85 -14.89 -11.38
N THR A 3 22.62 -15.08 -10.30
CA THR A 3 22.05 -15.41 -8.99
C THR A 3 21.35 -14.17 -8.45
N LEU A 4 20.03 -14.16 -8.50
CA LEU A 4 19.22 -13.09 -7.91
C LEU A 4 19.46 -13.06 -6.39
N ARG A 5 19.45 -11.86 -5.80
CA ARG A 5 19.73 -11.61 -4.38
C ARG A 5 18.55 -10.91 -3.73
N PRO A 6 18.31 -11.07 -2.42
CA PRO A 6 17.19 -10.42 -1.75
C PRO A 6 17.21 -8.90 -1.93
N LEU A 7 16.03 -8.31 -2.18
CA LEU A 7 15.85 -6.88 -2.40
C LEU A 7 15.04 -6.22 -1.28
N PRO A 8 15.26 -4.93 -0.97
CA PRO A 8 16.22 -4.03 -1.63
C PRO A 8 17.67 -4.27 -1.20
N GLU A 9 18.60 -3.70 -1.97
CA GLU A 9 20.01 -3.63 -1.55
C GLU A 9 20.17 -2.67 -0.35
N GLY A 10 21.19 -2.89 0.47
CA GLY A 10 21.42 -2.11 1.71
C GLY A 10 20.89 -2.79 2.96
N ASP A 11 20.78 -2.03 4.05
CA ASP A 11 20.33 -2.54 5.35
C ASP A 11 18.80 -2.64 5.46
N GLY A 12 18.34 -3.47 6.39
CA GLY A 12 16.93 -3.66 6.70
C GLY A 12 16.28 -4.89 6.02
N PRO A 13 14.95 -5.01 6.14
CA PRO A 13 14.20 -6.18 5.68
C PRO A 13 14.25 -6.34 4.16
N LYS A 14 14.29 -7.59 3.70
CA LYS A 14 14.43 -7.94 2.29
C LYS A 14 13.47 -9.05 1.89
N LEU A 15 13.00 -8.97 0.66
CA LEU A 15 12.20 -10.00 0.02
C LEU A 15 13.09 -10.86 -0.89
N GLU A 16 12.98 -12.17 -0.73
CA GLU A 16 13.65 -13.16 -1.59
C GLU A 16 13.09 -13.13 -3.02
N PRO A 17 13.91 -13.47 -4.04
CA PRO A 17 13.41 -13.65 -5.40
C PRO A 17 12.42 -14.80 -5.46
N PHE A 18 11.38 -14.64 -6.27
CA PHE A 18 10.49 -15.72 -6.63
C PHE A 18 11.23 -16.69 -7.57
N THR A 19 11.20 -17.98 -7.25
CA THR A 19 12.07 -18.98 -7.88
C THR A 19 11.45 -19.70 -9.07
N HIS A 20 10.15 -19.53 -9.34
CA HIS A 20 9.49 -20.20 -10.46
C HIS A 20 9.55 -19.33 -11.73
N ASP A 21 9.65 -20.00 -12.87
CA ASP A 21 9.72 -19.34 -14.17
C ASP A 21 8.33 -18.87 -14.63
N LEU A 22 8.03 -17.59 -14.47
CA LEU A 22 6.77 -17.00 -14.93
C LEU A 22 6.61 -17.03 -16.47
N LEU A 23 7.69 -17.23 -17.23
CA LEU A 23 7.64 -17.36 -18.67
C LEU A 23 7.49 -18.82 -19.13
N GLY A 24 7.58 -19.80 -18.21
CA GLY A 24 7.38 -21.22 -18.48
C GLY A 24 5.98 -21.54 -19.01
N ASP A 25 5.86 -22.61 -19.80
CA ASP A 25 4.59 -23.00 -20.45
C ASP A 25 3.47 -23.37 -19.46
N ASP A 26 3.82 -23.66 -18.21
CA ASP A 26 2.92 -23.99 -17.10
C ASP A 26 2.31 -22.77 -16.41
N VAL A 27 2.73 -21.55 -16.77
CA VAL A 27 2.21 -20.29 -16.20
C VAL A 27 1.32 -19.57 -17.20
N GLU A 28 0.07 -19.34 -16.84
CA GLU A 28 -0.89 -18.59 -17.65
C GLU A 28 -1.19 -17.22 -17.04
N PHE A 29 -1.12 -16.17 -17.87
CA PHE A 29 -1.59 -14.84 -17.49
C PHE A 29 -3.08 -14.78 -17.82
N ILE A 30 -3.91 -14.72 -16.78
CA ILE A 30 -5.36 -14.83 -16.90
C ILE A 30 -5.98 -13.46 -17.16
N GLU A 31 -5.58 -12.46 -16.37
CA GLU A 31 -6.15 -11.12 -16.39
C GLU A 31 -5.10 -10.08 -15.99
N ILE A 32 -5.26 -8.85 -16.50
CA ILE A 32 -4.50 -7.69 -16.04
C ILE A 32 -5.43 -6.88 -15.13
N LEU A 33 -5.19 -6.96 -13.83
CA LEU A 33 -5.94 -6.19 -12.85
C LEU A 33 -5.37 -4.77 -12.70
N GLY A 34 -6.26 -3.79 -12.66
CA GLY A 34 -5.91 -2.40 -12.35
C GLY A 34 -5.66 -1.52 -13.57
N HIS A 35 -6.52 -0.53 -13.75
CA HIS A 35 -6.35 0.58 -14.70
C HIS A 35 -5.98 1.91 -14.02
N ASN A 36 -6.06 1.98 -12.68
CA ASN A 36 -6.10 3.25 -11.92
C ASN A 36 -5.20 3.30 -10.66
N GLY A 37 -4.40 2.26 -10.38
CA GLY A 37 -3.41 2.34 -9.31
C GLY A 37 -2.23 3.19 -9.78
N ILE A 38 -2.03 4.37 -9.18
CA ILE A 38 -0.96 5.32 -9.54
C ILE A 38 0.43 4.67 -9.42
N HIS A 39 0.56 3.59 -8.63
CA HIS A 39 1.83 2.92 -8.31
C HIS A 39 1.94 1.48 -8.83
N GLY A 40 0.91 0.95 -9.51
CA GLY A 40 0.89 -0.44 -9.99
C GLY A 40 1.97 -0.76 -11.02
N PHE A 41 2.51 0.28 -11.66
CA PHE A 41 3.68 0.20 -12.51
C PHE A 41 4.48 1.48 -12.35
N THR A 42 5.48 1.46 -11.49
CA THR A 42 6.51 2.49 -11.51
C THR A 42 7.22 2.36 -12.85
N GLU A 43 6.95 3.28 -13.77
CA GLU A 43 7.98 3.72 -14.69
C GLU A 43 9.23 3.90 -13.83
N THR A 44 10.27 3.12 -14.13
CA THR A 44 11.62 3.62 -13.93
C THR A 44 11.81 4.74 -14.94
N GLU A 45 11.08 5.85 -14.77
CA GLU A 45 11.76 7.12 -14.93
C GLU A 45 12.92 6.95 -13.95
N GLU A 46 14.13 6.90 -14.47
CA GLU A 46 15.33 7.09 -13.67
C GLU A 46 15.12 8.46 -13.02
N SER A 47 14.34 8.52 -11.94
CA SER A 47 14.34 9.63 -11.02
C SER A 47 15.80 9.67 -10.64
N GLU A 48 16.52 10.68 -11.14
CA GLU A 48 17.90 10.87 -10.75
C GLU A 48 17.93 10.66 -9.24
N PRO A 49 18.83 9.80 -8.71
CA PRO A 49 18.84 9.37 -7.31
C PRO A 49 19.16 10.52 -6.32
N GLU A 50 18.77 11.73 -6.69
CA GLU A 50 18.99 12.99 -6.04
C GLU A 50 17.67 13.67 -5.65
N ARG A 51 16.47 13.22 -6.06
CA ARG A 51 15.22 13.97 -5.80
C ARG A 51 14.89 14.11 -4.31
N TYR A 52 14.97 13.03 -3.55
CA TYR A 52 14.76 13.09 -2.10
C TYR A 52 16.08 13.40 -1.38
N ALA A 53 17.20 12.81 -1.80
CA ALA A 53 18.50 13.03 -1.19
C ALA A 53 18.94 14.51 -1.24
N TRP A 54 18.59 15.28 -2.28
CA TRP A 54 18.92 16.71 -2.37
C TRP A 54 18.18 17.55 -1.32
N GLN A 55 16.96 17.17 -0.95
CA GLN A 55 16.24 17.83 0.15
C GLN A 55 16.97 17.62 1.48
N TYR A 56 17.65 16.48 1.64
CA TYR A 56 18.43 16.14 2.83
C TYR A 56 19.94 16.28 2.58
N ARG A 57 20.44 17.53 2.60
CA ARG A 57 21.89 17.87 2.43
C ARG A 57 22.88 17.10 3.32
N LYS A 58 22.39 16.42 4.37
CA LYS A 58 23.18 15.57 5.27
C LYS A 58 23.47 14.17 4.71
N VAL A 59 22.78 13.73 3.67
CA VAL A 59 22.98 12.40 3.06
C VAL A 59 24.27 12.41 2.22
N PRO A 60 25.27 11.56 2.52
CA PRO A 60 26.47 11.47 1.69
C PRO A 60 26.13 11.00 0.28
N LYS A 61 26.74 11.60 -0.75
CA LYS A 61 26.48 11.27 -2.17
C LYS A 61 26.59 9.76 -2.48
N HIS A 62 27.56 9.07 -1.90
CA HIS A 62 27.75 7.63 -2.12
C HIS A 62 26.64 6.75 -1.49
N LYS A 63 25.80 7.30 -0.62
CA LYS A 63 24.61 6.64 -0.04
C LYS A 63 23.30 7.10 -0.67
N ALA A 64 23.34 7.99 -1.67
CA ALA A 64 22.12 8.55 -2.25
C ALA A 64 21.22 7.46 -2.86
N ALA A 65 21.77 6.52 -3.63
CA ALA A 65 20.99 5.43 -4.22
C ALA A 65 20.33 4.51 -3.16
N GLU A 66 21.04 4.20 -2.06
CA GLU A 66 20.48 3.44 -0.94
C GLU A 66 19.35 4.23 -0.27
N PHE A 67 19.56 5.52 -0.02
CA PHE A 67 18.57 6.42 0.56
C PHE A 67 17.29 6.50 -0.29
N GLU A 68 17.43 6.73 -1.59
CA GLU A 68 16.32 6.81 -2.55
C GLU A 68 15.55 5.48 -2.64
N SER A 69 16.23 4.34 -2.46
CA SER A 69 15.54 3.03 -2.47
C SER A 69 14.43 2.91 -1.42
N HIS A 70 14.49 3.70 -0.34
CA HIS A 70 13.43 3.74 0.68
C HIS A 70 12.17 4.47 0.21
N PHE A 71 12.22 5.20 -0.89
CA PHE A 71 11.11 6.00 -1.43
C PHE A 71 10.55 5.46 -2.75
N ILE A 72 11.15 4.39 -3.30
CA ILE A 72 10.67 3.75 -4.53
C ILE A 72 9.60 2.71 -4.16
N PRO A 73 8.38 2.79 -4.73
CA PRO A 73 7.26 1.92 -4.36
C PRO A 73 7.56 0.42 -4.37
N PHE A 74 8.20 -0.08 -5.43
CA PHE A 74 8.60 -1.48 -5.52
C PHE A 74 9.50 -1.93 -4.35
N TYR A 75 10.46 -1.09 -3.97
CA TYR A 75 11.38 -1.42 -2.88
C TYR A 75 10.75 -1.24 -1.49
N GLN A 76 9.84 -0.29 -1.32
CA GLN A 76 9.02 -0.14 -0.12
C GLN A 76 8.21 -1.41 0.16
N GLU A 77 7.52 -1.90 -0.87
CA GLU A 77 6.73 -3.11 -0.77
C GLU A 77 7.58 -4.37 -0.52
N CYS A 78 8.76 -4.46 -1.15
CA CYS A 78 9.74 -5.50 -0.82
C CYS A 78 10.16 -5.46 0.66
N ARG A 79 10.39 -4.26 1.22
CA ARG A 79 10.75 -4.12 2.66
C ARG A 79 9.60 -4.55 3.56
N VAL A 80 8.35 -4.21 3.22
CA VAL A 80 7.19 -4.64 4.02
C VAL A 80 7.08 -6.16 4.04
N PHE A 81 7.03 -6.81 2.87
CA PHE A 81 6.91 -8.26 2.83
C PHE A 81 8.13 -8.96 3.42
N GLY A 82 9.33 -8.40 3.22
CA GLY A 82 10.54 -8.86 3.88
C GLY A 82 10.43 -8.81 5.41
N ARG A 83 9.89 -7.72 5.96
CA ARG A 83 9.66 -7.57 7.40
C ARG A 83 8.63 -8.55 7.92
N LEU A 84 7.49 -8.68 7.24
CA LEU A 84 6.45 -9.64 7.66
C LEU A 84 6.98 -11.08 7.69
N LYS A 85 7.86 -11.47 6.75
CA LYS A 85 8.58 -12.75 6.78
C LYS A 85 9.56 -12.84 7.94
N GLU A 86 10.41 -11.83 8.12
CA GLU A 86 11.42 -11.74 9.19
C GLU A 86 10.81 -11.95 10.58
N VAL A 87 9.64 -11.34 10.84
CA VAL A 87 8.95 -11.43 12.15
C VAL A 87 7.88 -12.52 12.22
N ASN A 88 7.75 -13.37 11.19
CA ASN A 88 6.74 -14.43 11.10
C ASN A 88 5.28 -13.93 11.28
N ARG A 89 4.95 -12.82 10.62
CA ARG A 89 3.62 -12.16 10.65
C ARG A 89 3.02 -11.99 9.25
N GLU A 90 3.35 -12.87 8.31
CA GLU A 90 2.80 -12.84 6.94
C GLU A 90 1.26 -12.90 6.88
N HIS A 91 0.60 -13.38 7.93
CA HIS A 91 -0.87 -13.43 8.02
C HIS A 91 -1.55 -12.06 8.14
N LEU A 92 -0.80 -10.99 8.43
CA LEU A 92 -1.34 -9.62 8.56
C LEU A 92 -1.66 -8.96 7.21
N ALA A 93 -1.28 -9.60 6.10
CA ALA A 93 -1.43 -9.07 4.75
C ALA A 93 -1.60 -10.20 3.74
N VAL A 94 -1.80 -9.84 2.47
CA VAL A 94 -1.66 -10.82 1.38
C VAL A 94 -0.28 -11.45 1.41
N LYS A 95 -0.23 -12.78 1.28
CA LYS A 95 1.03 -13.50 1.27
C LYS A 95 1.81 -13.17 0.00
N ALA A 96 3.07 -12.78 0.16
CA ALA A 96 3.99 -12.54 -0.95
C ALA A 96 5.01 -13.67 -1.08
N HIS A 97 5.11 -14.28 -2.26
CA HIS A 97 6.02 -15.40 -2.53
C HIS A 97 7.43 -14.93 -2.84
N GLY A 98 7.57 -13.76 -3.44
CA GLY A 98 8.86 -13.16 -3.77
C GLY A 98 8.73 -12.08 -4.83
N TYR A 99 9.84 -11.42 -5.13
CA TYR A 99 9.89 -10.46 -6.24
C TYR A 99 10.33 -11.13 -7.55
N VAL A 100 9.96 -10.52 -8.68
CA VAL A 100 10.37 -10.95 -10.02
C VAL A 100 10.95 -9.77 -10.80
N LEU A 101 11.92 -10.08 -11.66
CA LEU A 101 12.48 -9.19 -12.66
C LEU A 101 12.25 -9.84 -14.02
N LEU A 102 11.32 -9.31 -14.80
CA LEU A 102 10.93 -9.86 -16.08
C LEU A 102 11.52 -9.01 -17.21
N THR A 103 12.48 -9.56 -17.94
CA THR A 103 12.98 -8.91 -19.14
C THR A 103 11.88 -8.87 -20.20
N VAL A 104 11.62 -7.68 -20.75
CA VAL A 104 10.66 -7.51 -21.83
C VAL A 104 11.19 -8.22 -23.06
N ASN A 105 10.56 -9.34 -23.40
CA ASN A 105 10.90 -10.18 -24.55
C ASN A 105 9.61 -10.68 -25.23
N GLN A 106 9.77 -11.35 -26.38
CA GLN A 106 8.64 -11.83 -27.17
C GLN A 106 7.72 -12.79 -26.38
N ALA A 107 8.26 -13.61 -25.49
CA ALA A 107 7.46 -14.55 -24.69
C ALA A 107 6.55 -13.79 -23.69
N LEU A 108 7.11 -12.80 -22.99
CA LEU A 108 6.34 -11.95 -22.08
C LEU A 108 5.27 -11.15 -22.83
N GLU A 109 5.61 -10.57 -23.99
CA GLU A 109 4.67 -9.85 -24.85
C GLU A 109 3.48 -10.72 -25.27
N VAL A 110 3.74 -11.97 -25.67
CA VAL A 110 2.67 -12.90 -26.07
C VAL A 110 1.76 -13.21 -24.90
N LYS A 111 2.31 -13.50 -23.71
CA LYS A 111 1.51 -13.78 -22.51
C LYS A 111 0.66 -12.57 -22.10
N MET A 112 1.24 -11.37 -22.07
CA MET A 112 0.52 -10.13 -21.76
C MET A 112 -0.58 -9.82 -22.78
N ARG A 113 -0.30 -10.03 -24.08
CA ARG A 113 -1.30 -9.85 -25.15
C ARG A 113 -2.45 -10.85 -25.03
N ASN A 114 -2.16 -12.10 -24.68
CA ASN A 114 -3.19 -13.11 -24.49
C ASN A 114 -4.09 -12.78 -23.28
N ALA A 115 -3.52 -12.29 -22.18
CA ALA A 115 -4.29 -11.82 -21.03
C ALA A 115 -5.17 -10.61 -21.40
N LEU A 116 -4.65 -9.67 -22.19
CA LEU A 116 -5.42 -8.51 -22.67
C LEU A 116 -6.64 -8.92 -23.49
N LEU A 117 -6.52 -9.93 -24.35
CA LEU A 117 -7.61 -10.39 -25.21
C LEU A 117 -8.75 -11.04 -24.43
N LYS A 118 -8.49 -11.48 -23.19
CA LYS A 118 -9.49 -12.07 -22.29
C LYS A 118 -10.30 -11.03 -21.51
N LEU A 119 -9.89 -9.76 -21.51
CA LEU A 119 -10.62 -8.70 -20.81
C LEU A 119 -12.00 -8.45 -21.47
N PRO A 120 -13.07 -8.28 -20.67
CA PRO A 120 -14.39 -7.94 -21.19
C PRO A 120 -14.35 -6.66 -22.03
N ARG A 121 -15.03 -6.64 -23.19
CA ARG A 121 -15.05 -5.52 -24.16
C ARG A 121 -15.74 -4.24 -23.66
N GLU A 122 -16.13 -4.17 -22.39
CA GLU A 122 -17.04 -3.14 -21.87
C GLU A 122 -16.37 -1.85 -21.38
N SER A 123 -15.04 -1.76 -21.31
CA SER A 123 -14.40 -0.49 -20.96
C SER A 123 -14.47 0.50 -22.14
N LYS A 124 -15.33 1.52 -22.02
CA LYS A 124 -15.38 2.69 -22.93
C LYS A 124 -14.04 3.47 -23.00
N THR A 125 -13.06 3.11 -22.18
CA THR A 125 -11.67 3.56 -22.24
C THR A 125 -10.83 2.56 -23.03
N PRO A 126 -10.08 3.00 -24.07
CA PRO A 126 -9.11 2.13 -24.72
C PRO A 126 -8.07 1.65 -23.68
N PRO A 127 -7.53 0.42 -23.81
CA PRO A 127 -6.57 -0.14 -22.87
C PRO A 127 -5.23 0.61 -22.98
N LYS A 128 -5.16 1.81 -22.38
CA LYS A 128 -3.96 2.66 -22.42
C LYS A 128 -2.81 2.04 -21.62
N THR A 129 -3.09 1.28 -20.57
CA THR A 129 -2.07 0.74 -19.63
C THR A 129 -1.29 -0.44 -20.18
N ALA A 130 -1.92 -1.44 -20.79
CA ALA A 130 -1.16 -2.63 -21.21
C ALA A 130 -0.36 -2.44 -22.50
N ALA A 131 -0.81 -1.51 -23.36
CA ALA A 131 0.01 -1.00 -24.45
C ALA A 131 1.11 -0.05 -23.93
N SER A 132 0.83 0.85 -22.95
CA SER A 132 1.88 1.68 -22.37
C SER A 132 2.92 0.86 -21.61
N LEU A 133 2.51 -0.21 -20.91
CA LEU A 133 3.36 -1.17 -20.19
C LEU A 133 4.49 -1.74 -21.04
N LEU A 134 4.17 -2.09 -22.29
CA LEU A 134 5.14 -2.62 -23.26
C LEU A 134 5.95 -1.52 -23.95
N ILE A 135 5.45 -0.28 -23.96
CA ILE A 135 6.05 0.85 -24.68
C ILE A 135 7.00 1.67 -23.78
N THR A 136 6.79 1.71 -22.46
CA THR A 136 7.52 2.62 -21.55
C THR A 136 8.57 1.96 -20.66
N SER A 137 8.59 0.62 -20.57
CA SER A 137 9.52 -0.10 -19.70
C SER A 137 10.91 -0.23 -20.35
N SER A 138 11.95 0.35 -19.74
CA SER A 138 13.35 0.14 -20.10
C SER A 138 13.81 -1.30 -19.83
N GLY A 139 13.38 -2.23 -20.68
CA GLY A 139 13.89 -3.60 -20.79
C GLY A 139 13.57 -4.57 -19.65
N VAL A 140 13.27 -4.12 -18.41
CA VAL A 140 12.97 -4.99 -17.27
C VAL A 140 11.77 -4.48 -16.46
N ILE A 141 10.77 -5.33 -16.29
CA ILE A 141 9.60 -5.10 -15.43
C ILE A 141 9.89 -5.69 -14.05
N LYS A 142 9.67 -4.89 -13.01
CA LYS A 142 9.75 -5.34 -11.61
C LYS A 142 8.34 -5.67 -11.10
N GLY A 143 8.18 -6.77 -10.40
CA GLY A 143 6.89 -7.18 -9.85
C GLY A 143 7.03 -8.01 -8.58
N ILE A 144 5.93 -8.19 -7.86
CA ILE A 144 5.86 -9.03 -6.65
C ILE A 144 4.76 -10.06 -6.86
N VAL A 145 5.11 -11.34 -6.66
CA VAL A 145 4.17 -12.45 -6.78
C VAL A 145 3.47 -12.63 -5.44
N LYS A 146 2.15 -12.52 -5.45
CA LYS A 146 1.27 -12.57 -4.27
C LYS A 146 0.21 -13.65 -4.43
N ASP A 147 -0.38 -14.08 -3.32
CA ASP A 147 -1.61 -14.88 -3.35
C ASP A 147 -2.74 -14.11 -4.03
N TRP A 148 -3.59 -14.83 -4.75
CA TRP A 148 -4.84 -14.29 -5.25
C TRP A 148 -5.84 -14.17 -4.10
N VAL A 149 -6.32 -12.96 -3.83
CA VAL A 149 -7.40 -12.73 -2.88
C VAL A 149 -8.70 -12.61 -3.66
N GLU A 150 -9.65 -13.52 -3.40
CA GLU A 150 -10.97 -13.43 -4.01
C GLU A 150 -11.73 -12.21 -3.48
N PRO A 151 -12.21 -11.31 -4.35
CA PRO A 151 -13.10 -10.23 -3.95
C PRO A 151 -14.39 -10.80 -3.36
N ALA A 152 -14.99 -10.10 -2.40
CA ALA A 152 -16.25 -10.49 -1.81
C ALA A 152 -17.34 -10.59 -2.90
N ARG A 153 -18.08 -11.70 -2.86
CA ARG A 153 -19.20 -11.95 -3.78
C ARG A 153 -20.50 -11.54 -3.09
N TYR A 154 -21.33 -10.82 -3.82
CA TYR A 154 -22.70 -10.57 -3.40
C TYR A 154 -23.57 -11.75 -3.83
N GLU A 155 -24.43 -12.26 -2.93
CA GLU A 155 -25.27 -13.45 -3.20
C GLU A 155 -26.29 -13.24 -4.33
N TYR A 156 -26.58 -11.98 -4.69
CA TYR A 156 -27.48 -11.62 -5.75
C TYR A 156 -26.73 -11.03 -6.95
N GLU A 157 -27.17 -11.37 -8.16
CA GLU A 157 -26.74 -10.65 -9.37
C GLU A 157 -27.01 -9.16 -9.18
N SER A 158 -25.98 -8.35 -9.36
CA SER A 158 -26.08 -6.89 -9.27
C SER A 158 -25.19 -6.27 -10.32
N ASP A 159 -25.64 -5.15 -10.89
CA ASP A 159 -24.84 -4.33 -11.82
C ASP A 159 -23.73 -3.52 -11.10
N ILE A 160 -23.52 -3.76 -9.80
CA ILE A 160 -22.52 -3.08 -9.00
C ILE A 160 -21.15 -3.72 -9.30
N PRO A 161 -20.14 -2.93 -9.70
CA PRO A 161 -18.79 -3.45 -9.88
C PRO A 161 -18.26 -4.15 -8.63
N LEU A 162 -17.57 -5.29 -8.79
CA LEU A 162 -17.06 -6.12 -7.69
C LEU A 162 -16.26 -5.32 -6.65
N HIS A 163 -15.40 -4.39 -7.06
CA HIS A 163 -14.65 -3.55 -6.11
C HIS A 163 -15.54 -2.71 -5.19
N LYS A 164 -16.73 -2.29 -5.65
CA LYS A 164 -17.70 -1.59 -4.80
C LYS A 164 -18.42 -2.54 -3.87
N ILE A 165 -18.74 -3.75 -4.33
CA ILE A 165 -19.30 -4.82 -3.48
C ILE A 165 -18.33 -5.14 -2.34
N ASP A 166 -17.05 -5.28 -2.67
CA ASP A 166 -15.99 -5.57 -1.72
C ASP A 166 -15.92 -4.49 -0.63
N ASN A 167 -15.90 -3.21 -1.05
CA ASN A 167 -15.97 -2.07 -0.13
C ASN A 167 -17.22 -2.10 0.79
N ILE A 168 -18.39 -2.52 0.27
CA ILE A 168 -19.63 -2.60 1.06
C ILE A 168 -19.54 -3.72 2.10
N LEU A 169 -19.07 -4.90 1.70
CA LEU A 169 -19.05 -6.09 2.55
C LEU A 169 -17.89 -6.08 3.55
N CYS A 170 -16.85 -5.27 3.30
CA CYS A 170 -15.66 -5.16 4.13
C CYS A 170 -15.95 -4.77 5.61
N VAL A 171 -17.12 -4.21 5.91
CA VAL A 171 -17.47 -3.76 7.28
C VAL A 171 -17.37 -4.87 8.32
N SER A 172 -17.70 -6.11 7.96
CA SER A 172 -17.59 -7.26 8.88
C SER A 172 -16.14 -7.52 9.31
N HIS A 173 -15.18 -7.05 8.51
CA HIS A 173 -13.76 -7.18 8.76
C HIS A 173 -13.15 -5.99 9.51
N PHE A 174 -13.85 -4.85 9.65
CA PHE A 174 -13.26 -3.64 10.23
C PHE A 174 -12.61 -3.83 11.61
N PRO A 175 -13.21 -4.58 12.58
CA PRO A 175 -12.53 -4.84 13.84
C PRO A 175 -11.20 -5.58 13.66
N ARG A 176 -11.19 -6.64 12.82
CA ARG A 176 -9.98 -7.42 12.51
C ARG A 176 -8.95 -6.55 11.79
N MET A 177 -9.35 -5.80 10.76
CA MET A 177 -8.46 -4.93 9.99
C MET A 177 -7.79 -3.87 10.87
N LEU A 178 -8.53 -3.32 11.84
CA LEU A 178 -7.97 -2.35 12.79
C LEU A 178 -6.96 -3.02 13.74
N GLU A 179 -7.27 -4.22 14.24
CA GLU A 179 -6.33 -5.01 15.05
C GLU A 179 -5.06 -5.39 14.26
N GLU A 180 -5.22 -5.80 13.00
CA GLU A 180 -4.12 -6.11 12.08
C GLU A 180 -3.27 -4.87 11.78
N LEU A 181 -3.88 -3.70 11.59
CA LEU A 181 -3.16 -2.43 11.42
C LEU A 181 -2.29 -2.10 12.65
N HIS A 182 -2.80 -2.31 13.87
CA HIS A 182 -1.99 -2.17 15.09
C HIS A 182 -0.81 -3.15 15.13
N GLU A 183 -1.03 -4.41 14.75
CA GLU A 183 0.05 -5.41 14.67
C GLU A 183 1.09 -5.05 13.59
N ILE A 184 0.66 -4.49 12.46
CA ILE A 184 1.55 -3.98 11.40
C ILE A 184 2.41 -2.84 11.93
N HIS A 185 1.82 -1.88 12.66
CA HIS A 185 2.57 -0.80 13.32
C HIS A 185 3.60 -1.36 14.31
N ARG A 186 3.25 -2.40 15.09
CA ARG A 186 4.17 -3.09 16.00
C ARG A 186 5.31 -3.81 15.27
N CYS A 187 5.11 -4.21 14.01
CA CYS A 187 6.17 -4.73 13.15
C CYS A 187 7.12 -3.64 12.63
N GLY A 188 6.89 -2.37 12.97
CA GLY A 188 7.68 -1.22 12.52
C GLY A 188 7.36 -0.82 11.08
N ILE A 189 6.14 -1.07 10.62
CA ILE A 189 5.63 -0.72 9.30
C ILE A 189 4.56 0.36 9.46
N VAL A 190 4.58 1.41 8.64
CA VAL A 190 3.51 2.41 8.53
C VAL A 190 3.05 2.50 7.06
N ILE A 191 1.76 2.56 6.81
CA ILE A 191 1.17 2.37 5.46
C ILE A 191 1.15 3.65 4.64
N ARG A 192 0.86 4.78 5.28
CA ARG A 192 0.79 6.16 4.74
C ARG A 192 -0.34 6.43 3.75
N ASP A 193 -0.72 5.44 2.94
CA ASP A 193 -1.80 5.53 1.95
C ASP A 193 -3.01 4.65 2.34
N MET A 194 -3.44 4.77 3.60
CA MET A 194 -4.54 3.96 4.12
C MET A 194 -5.88 4.38 3.51
N SER A 195 -6.55 3.48 2.81
CA SER A 195 -7.90 3.66 2.30
C SER A 195 -8.59 2.32 2.06
N ILE A 196 -9.91 2.32 1.85
CA ILE A 196 -10.65 1.07 1.64
C ILE A 196 -10.22 0.34 0.35
N SER A 197 -9.69 1.05 -0.66
CA SER A 197 -9.21 0.44 -1.90
C SER A 197 -7.92 -0.36 -1.74
N GLN A 198 -7.22 -0.22 -0.62
CA GLN A 198 -6.00 -1.00 -0.35
C GLN A 198 -6.32 -2.38 0.23
N TYR A 199 -7.60 -2.67 0.49
CA TYR A 199 -8.07 -3.97 0.94
C TYR A 199 -8.84 -4.69 -0.16
N VAL A 200 -8.65 -6.01 -0.23
CA VAL A 200 -9.51 -6.92 -0.98
C VAL A 200 -10.11 -7.88 0.02
N ASN A 201 -11.43 -7.92 0.12
CA ASN A 201 -12.16 -8.75 1.09
C ASN A 201 -11.60 -8.66 2.54
N GLY A 202 -11.26 -7.44 2.96
CA GLY A 202 -10.67 -7.15 4.27
C GLY A 202 -9.22 -7.58 4.47
N ILE A 203 -8.52 -8.05 3.43
CA ILE A 203 -7.08 -8.36 3.45
C ILE A 203 -6.32 -7.19 2.84
N LEU A 204 -5.29 -6.69 3.54
CA LEU A 204 -4.45 -5.58 3.05
C LEU A 204 -3.52 -6.09 1.93
N VAL A 205 -3.57 -5.46 0.76
CA VAL A 205 -2.86 -5.96 -0.45
C VAL A 205 -1.79 -5.02 -1.02
N ASP A 206 -1.81 -3.74 -0.64
CA ASP A 206 -0.98 -2.70 -1.24
C ASP A 206 -0.11 -2.00 -0.20
N PHE A 207 1.20 -1.99 -0.43
CA PHE A 207 2.21 -1.34 0.42
C PHE A 207 3.14 -0.42 -0.37
N SER A 208 2.69 0.04 -1.55
CA SER A 208 3.48 0.85 -2.47
C SER A 208 3.91 2.21 -1.94
N MET A 209 3.35 2.67 -0.81
CA MET A 209 3.70 3.92 -0.12
C MET A 209 4.21 3.70 1.31
N ALA A 210 4.32 2.44 1.74
CA ALA A 210 4.60 2.10 3.12
C ALA A 210 6.07 2.33 3.49
N TRP A 211 6.32 2.73 4.73
CA TRP A 211 7.67 2.80 5.29
C TRP A 211 7.89 1.70 6.31
N THR A 212 9.09 1.13 6.29
CA THR A 212 9.48 0.02 7.18
C THR A 212 10.76 0.36 7.91
N MET A 213 10.79 0.13 9.23
CA MET A 213 12.01 0.30 10.03
C MET A 213 13.03 -0.81 9.73
N PRO A 214 14.35 -0.52 9.69
CA PRO A 214 14.95 0.81 9.77
C PRO A 214 14.68 1.62 8.50
N HIS A 215 14.43 2.92 8.68
CA HIS A 215 14.20 3.89 7.62
C HIS A 215 15.06 5.13 7.86
N PRO A 216 15.60 5.81 6.83
CA PRO A 216 16.43 7.00 7.00
C PRO A 216 15.74 8.13 7.77
N LEU A 217 14.41 8.26 7.59
CA LEU A 217 13.56 9.20 8.31
C LEU A 217 12.92 8.59 9.59
N GLY A 218 13.38 7.41 9.99
CA GLY A 218 12.89 6.71 11.17
C GLY A 218 13.71 6.96 12.42
N PRO A 219 13.23 6.43 13.57
CA PRO A 219 13.95 6.50 14.83
C PRO A 219 15.37 5.94 14.68
N GLY A 220 16.38 6.72 15.08
CA GLY A 220 17.80 6.36 14.95
C GLY A 220 18.47 6.80 13.64
N GLY A 221 17.72 7.28 12.64
CA GLY A 221 18.28 7.79 11.38
C GLY A 221 18.90 9.19 11.48
N GLY A 222 18.52 9.98 12.49
CA GLY A 222 19.10 11.30 12.77
C GLY A 222 18.70 12.42 11.79
N LEU A 223 17.86 12.10 10.80
CA LEU A 223 17.30 13.08 9.86
C LEU A 223 15.99 13.68 10.37
N GLU A 224 15.17 12.86 11.03
CA GLU A 224 13.88 13.24 11.59
C GLU A 224 13.82 12.97 13.10
N PRO A 225 12.91 13.65 13.83
CA PRO A 225 12.65 13.35 15.23
C PRO A 225 12.26 11.88 15.47
N SER A 226 12.61 11.35 16.64
CA SER A 226 12.32 9.96 16.99
C SER A 226 10.83 9.62 17.04
N TRP A 227 9.96 10.63 17.12
CA TRP A 227 8.51 10.47 17.16
C TRP A 227 7.86 10.41 15.77
N THR A 228 8.59 10.68 14.68
CA THR A 228 8.01 10.79 13.33
C THR A 228 7.25 9.53 12.92
N PHE A 229 7.80 8.34 13.12
CA PHE A 229 7.11 7.08 12.81
C PHE A 229 5.86 6.87 13.66
N GLN A 230 5.87 7.30 14.91
CA GLN A 230 4.71 7.21 15.79
C GLN A 230 3.60 8.14 15.30
N SER A 231 3.94 9.37 14.90
CA SER A 231 2.96 10.29 14.31
C SER A 231 2.41 9.78 12.98
N ILE A 232 3.21 9.11 12.14
CA ILE A 232 2.72 8.51 10.89
C ILE A 232 1.83 7.28 11.16
N ALA A 233 2.10 6.50 12.20
CA ALA A 233 1.16 5.46 12.63
C ALA A 233 -0.18 6.05 13.08
N ALA A 234 -0.17 7.22 13.74
CA ALA A 234 -1.40 7.95 14.04
C ALA A 234 -2.12 8.45 12.77
N TRP A 235 -1.37 8.86 11.74
CA TRP A 235 -1.93 9.18 10.41
C TRP A 235 -2.68 7.99 9.80
N ASP A 236 -2.10 6.79 9.84
CA ASP A 236 -2.77 5.59 9.33
C ASP A 236 -4.11 5.33 10.04
N LEU A 237 -4.17 5.53 11.36
CA LEU A 237 -5.41 5.38 12.14
C LEU A 237 -6.44 6.47 11.79
N TYR A 238 -5.98 7.71 11.59
CA TYR A 238 -6.83 8.80 11.11
C TYR A 238 -7.40 8.50 9.72
N CYS A 239 -6.58 8.03 8.79
CA CYS A 239 -7.01 7.60 7.47
C CYS A 239 -7.94 6.37 7.54
N PHE A 240 -7.70 5.42 8.44
CA PHE A 240 -8.62 4.30 8.64
C PHE A 240 -10.00 4.80 9.11
N GLN A 241 -10.04 5.77 10.03
CA GLN A 241 -11.29 6.38 10.44
C GLN A 241 -12.00 7.07 9.25
N THR A 242 -11.28 7.89 8.49
CA THR A 242 -11.89 8.80 7.50
C THR A 242 -12.13 8.16 6.14
N LYS A 243 -11.16 7.37 5.66
CA LYS A 243 -11.14 6.78 4.30
C LYS A 243 -11.62 5.33 4.26
N VAL A 244 -11.88 4.70 5.41
CA VAL A 244 -12.46 3.36 5.50
C VAL A 244 -13.81 3.42 6.21
N ILE A 245 -13.84 3.79 7.49
CA ILE A 245 -15.08 3.75 8.30
C ILE A 245 -16.07 4.84 7.87
N ASP A 246 -15.64 6.11 7.84
CA ASP A 246 -16.53 7.23 7.52
C ASP A 246 -16.98 7.17 6.06
N LEU A 247 -16.08 6.85 5.12
CA LEU A 247 -16.42 6.62 3.72
C LEU A 247 -17.48 5.52 3.54
N TRP A 248 -17.37 4.42 4.29
CA TRP A 248 -18.38 3.35 4.26
C TRP A 248 -19.72 3.80 4.85
N ASN A 249 -19.70 4.52 5.97
CA ASN A 249 -20.90 5.08 6.59
C ASN A 249 -21.62 6.07 5.66
N ASP A 250 -20.87 6.90 4.94
CA ASP A 250 -21.41 7.83 3.95
C ASP A 250 -22.01 7.07 2.76
N TYR A 251 -21.34 6.02 2.30
CA TYR A 251 -21.87 5.15 1.25
C TYR A 251 -23.20 4.50 1.66
N LEU A 252 -23.32 4.00 2.89
CA LEU A 252 -24.58 3.46 3.42
C LEU A 252 -25.72 4.48 3.39
N LYS A 253 -25.44 5.70 3.87
CA LYS A 253 -26.43 6.78 3.94
C LYS A 253 -26.94 7.16 2.56
N HIS A 254 -26.03 7.29 1.60
CA HIS A 254 -26.36 7.80 0.26
C HIS A 254 -26.84 6.72 -0.72
N THR A 255 -26.45 5.47 -0.53
CA THR A 255 -26.76 4.38 -1.48
C THR A 255 -27.85 3.44 -0.99
N LEU A 256 -27.86 3.12 0.30
CA LEU A 256 -28.73 2.07 0.85
C LEU A 256 -29.85 2.59 1.78
N ASP A 257 -29.95 3.92 1.99
CA ASP A 257 -30.92 4.61 2.87
C ASP A 257 -31.12 3.91 4.24
N THR A 258 -30.04 3.34 4.78
CA THR A 258 -30.09 2.49 5.98
C THR A 258 -29.35 3.14 7.15
N ARG A 259 -30.03 4.07 7.84
CA ARG A 259 -29.46 4.78 9.01
C ARG A 259 -29.16 3.89 10.21
N ASN A 260 -29.81 2.72 10.32
CA ASN A 260 -29.65 1.81 11.46
C ASN A 260 -28.43 0.87 11.36
N ARG A 261 -27.56 1.04 10.34
CA ARG A 261 -26.41 0.16 10.09
C ARG A 261 -25.05 0.85 10.18
N GLU A 262 -24.99 2.08 10.72
CA GLU A 262 -23.72 2.80 10.86
C GLU A 262 -22.73 2.03 11.74
N CYS A 263 -21.49 1.94 11.25
CA CYS A 263 -20.39 1.34 11.97
C CYS A 263 -19.97 2.30 13.09
N GLN A 264 -20.05 1.81 14.33
CA GLN A 264 -19.69 2.56 15.54
C GLN A 264 -18.23 2.38 15.96
N LEU A 265 -17.45 1.58 15.21
CA LEU A 265 -16.03 1.42 15.45
C LEU A 265 -15.33 2.78 15.30
N ARG A 266 -14.36 3.04 16.19
CA ARG A 266 -13.53 4.24 16.15
C ARG A 266 -12.07 3.86 16.11
N ALA A 267 -11.42 4.15 14.99
CA ALA A 267 -9.98 3.95 14.83
C ALA A 267 -9.18 5.16 15.31
N TYR A 268 -9.71 6.36 15.09
CA TYR A 268 -9.12 7.62 15.55
C TYR A 268 -10.22 8.63 15.85
N ARG A 269 -9.98 9.51 16.83
CA ARG A 269 -10.93 10.58 17.14
C ARG A 269 -10.64 11.80 16.29
N HIS A 270 -11.66 12.29 15.60
CA HIS A 270 -11.58 13.59 14.92
C HIS A 270 -11.19 14.70 15.92
N PRO A 271 -10.26 15.60 15.56
CA PRO A 271 -10.07 16.84 16.30
C PRO A 271 -11.34 17.67 16.15
N ASN A 272 -12.23 17.62 17.15
CA ASN A 272 -13.44 18.43 17.13
C ASN A 272 -13.09 19.92 17.02
N GLN A 273 -13.50 20.60 15.95
CA GLN A 273 -13.48 22.07 15.86
C GLN A 273 -14.36 22.75 16.93
N TYR A 274 -15.28 22.02 17.58
CA TYR A 274 -16.32 22.59 18.45
C TYR A 274 -16.42 21.99 19.86
N SER A 275 -15.33 21.46 20.43
CA SER A 275 -15.36 21.05 21.85
C SER A 275 -15.17 22.25 22.78
N LEU A 276 -16.29 22.89 23.16
CA LEU A 276 -16.35 23.97 24.16
C LEU A 276 -15.95 23.53 25.59
N ARG A 277 -15.71 22.23 25.81
CA ARG A 277 -15.17 21.71 27.07
C ARG A 277 -13.74 21.25 26.86
N SER A 278 -12.82 21.94 27.51
CA SER A 278 -11.44 21.49 27.69
C SER A 278 -11.45 20.13 28.40
N GLN A 279 -11.12 19.06 27.67
CA GLN A 279 -10.80 17.79 28.32
C GLN A 279 -9.41 17.93 28.97
N PRO A 280 -9.25 17.65 30.27
CA PRO A 280 -7.96 17.75 30.96
C PRO A 280 -6.86 16.89 30.31
N SER A 281 -7.23 15.78 29.67
CA SER A 281 -6.31 14.92 28.90
C SER A 281 -5.85 15.51 27.57
N ARG A 282 -6.38 16.68 27.17
CA ARG A 282 -6.03 17.39 25.93
C ARG A 282 -5.19 18.66 26.18
N GLN A 283 -4.63 18.82 27.37
CA GLN A 283 -3.80 19.96 27.73
C GLN A 283 -2.33 19.58 27.68
N GLY A 284 -1.71 19.74 26.52
CA GLY A 284 -0.28 19.56 26.31
C GLY A 284 0.09 19.95 24.88
N PRO A 285 1.37 20.22 24.58
CA PRO A 285 1.79 20.28 23.18
C PRO A 285 1.61 18.88 22.58
N PHE A 286 0.73 18.75 21.59
CA PHE A 286 0.64 17.55 20.79
C PHE A 286 1.77 17.54 19.76
N LEU A 287 2.14 16.35 19.31
CA LEU A 287 3.13 16.20 18.25
C LEU A 287 2.42 16.32 16.90
N PRO A 288 3.00 17.01 15.91
CA PRO A 288 2.38 17.11 14.60
C PRO A 288 2.33 15.74 13.91
N ILE A 289 1.35 15.56 13.04
CA ILE A 289 1.19 14.39 12.17
C ILE A 289 1.62 14.77 10.75
N PRO A 290 2.85 14.40 10.33
CA PRO A 290 3.28 14.61 8.96
C PRO A 290 2.48 13.70 8.04
N ASN A 291 1.94 14.27 6.96
CA ASN A 291 1.11 13.56 5.98
C ASN A 291 1.30 14.14 4.58
N ASP A 292 1.00 13.35 3.56
CA ASP A 292 1.13 13.74 2.14
C ASP A 292 -0.05 14.61 1.64
N GLU A 293 -1.03 14.90 2.52
CA GLU A 293 -2.24 15.66 2.19
C GLU A 293 -2.20 17.10 2.72
N ASP A 294 -1.07 17.55 3.27
CA ASP A 294 -0.88 18.88 3.88
C ASP A 294 -1.96 19.26 4.91
N ILE A 295 -2.55 18.26 5.58
CA ILE A 295 -3.54 18.48 6.63
C ILE A 295 -2.82 18.84 7.94
N ASP A 296 -3.15 20.01 8.51
CA ASP A 296 -2.64 20.40 9.83
C ASP A 296 -3.34 19.59 10.92
N LEU A 297 -2.65 18.58 11.43
CA LEU A 297 -3.18 17.61 12.37
C LEU A 297 -2.17 17.32 13.48
N ASP A 298 -2.68 17.25 14.70
CA ASP A 298 -1.93 16.88 15.88
C ASP A 298 -2.25 15.45 16.33
N MET A 299 -1.23 14.74 16.80
CA MET A 299 -1.33 13.42 17.41
C MET A 299 -1.94 13.55 18.80
N ILE A 300 -3.27 13.59 18.85
CA ILE A 300 -4.05 13.71 20.08
C ILE A 300 -4.20 12.38 20.83
N GLU A 301 -3.91 11.27 20.15
CA GLU A 301 -3.92 9.91 20.72
C GLU A 301 -2.69 9.16 20.21
N LEU A 302 -1.98 8.49 21.13
CA LEU A 302 -0.87 7.63 20.74
C LEU A 302 -1.42 6.39 20.01
N PRO A 303 -0.81 5.98 18.88
CA PRO A 303 -1.14 4.71 18.27
C PRO A 303 -0.82 3.58 19.27
N ARG A 304 -1.76 2.65 19.40
CA ARG A 304 -1.68 1.51 20.35
C ARG A 304 -0.91 0.33 19.77
#